data_AF-W4HN54-F1
#
_entry.id   AF-W4HN54-F1
#
_cell.length_a   1.000
_cell.length_b   1.000
_cell.length_c   1.000
_cell.angle_alpha   90.00
_cell.angle_beta   90.00
_cell.angle_gamma   90.00
#
_symmetry.space_group_name_H-M   'P 1'
#
loop_
_entity.id
_entity.type
_entity.pdbx_description
1 polymer ?
#
loop_
_entity_poly.entity_id
_entity_poly.type
_entity_poly.pdbx_seq_one_letter_code
_entity_poly.pdbx_strand_id
1 'polypeptide(L)'
;MSMKRILGTMLATRMAGRGRRRGALGTASALGLLGGRRRRSSGLGSKLGLAALGYMAFQAYQKSQSSQSGSAQSATTTSSGSSGGSLIDTIRDKANELLGDGAGPTQASGQAAAPSADDEDMREGEAAAERFSEDEALLMIRAMITAAYSDGALSQDERARIVQAIDDADATPEERATMEREIANPKPLDTLLGQVNDQETAEEFYLASRAAVDGESAQEQRYLSDLRQRLGLSEEEAAEADAIAS
;
A
#
# COMPACT_ATOMS: atom_id res chain seq x y z
N MET A 1 -3.16 11.15 -20.10
CA MET A 1 -3.47 10.47 -18.82
C MET A 1 -2.63 9.22 -18.64
N SER A 2 -1.84 8.83 -19.63
CA SER A 2 -1.15 7.55 -19.65
C SER A 2 0.23 7.61 -19.03
N MET A 3 0.97 8.71 -19.20
CA MET A 3 2.29 8.86 -18.56
C MET A 3 2.15 8.91 -17.05
N LYS A 4 1.09 9.56 -16.55
CA LYS A 4 0.76 9.56 -15.11
C LYS A 4 0.48 8.14 -14.59
N ARG A 5 -0.30 7.33 -15.33
CA ARG A 5 -0.55 5.93 -14.95
C ARG A 5 0.72 5.09 -14.93
N ILE A 6 1.59 5.24 -15.94
CA ILE A 6 2.89 4.55 -15.96
C ILE A 6 3.75 4.99 -14.77
N LEU A 7 3.82 6.29 -14.46
CA LEU A 7 4.55 6.76 -13.29
C LEU A 7 3.95 6.19 -11.99
N GLY A 8 2.63 6.21 -11.84
CA GLY A 8 1.93 5.73 -10.64
C GLY A 8 2.15 4.24 -10.41
N THR A 9 2.06 3.42 -11.46
CA THR A 9 2.37 1.98 -11.38
C THR A 9 3.84 1.70 -11.10
N MET A 10 4.78 2.48 -11.64
CA MET A 10 6.20 2.37 -11.33
C MET A 10 6.50 2.71 -9.86
N LEU A 11 5.87 3.76 -9.33
CA LEU A 11 5.99 4.16 -7.92
C LEU A 11 5.39 3.09 -6.99
N ALA A 12 4.19 2.61 -7.29
CA ALA A 12 3.51 1.56 -6.53
C ALA A 12 4.31 0.25 -6.51
N THR A 13 4.80 -0.20 -7.67
CA THR A 13 5.58 -1.45 -7.81
C THR A 13 6.89 -1.38 -7.02
N ARG A 14 7.58 -0.23 -7.02
CA ARG A 14 8.81 -0.04 -6.23
C ARG A 14 8.52 -0.07 -4.72
N MET A 15 7.37 0.47 -4.30
CA MET A 15 6.98 0.50 -2.89
C MET A 15 6.58 -0.90 -2.39
N ALA A 16 5.83 -1.65 -3.19
CA ALA A 16 5.42 -3.02 -2.89
C ALA A 16 6.62 -4.01 -2.78
N GLY A 17 7.72 -3.74 -3.47
CA GLY A 17 8.93 -4.57 -3.49
C GLY A 17 9.83 -4.46 -2.25
N ARG A 18 9.78 -3.35 -1.51
CA ARG A 18 10.67 -3.07 -0.37
C ARG A 18 10.29 -3.80 0.92
N GLY A 19 9.01 -4.16 1.10
CA GLY A 19 8.49 -4.78 2.32
C GLY A 19 8.78 -6.27 2.52
N ARG A 20 9.17 -7.02 1.48
CA ARG A 20 9.27 -8.50 1.55
C ARG A 20 10.68 -9.05 1.83
N ARG A 21 11.71 -8.21 1.91
CA ARG A 21 13.11 -8.64 2.16
C ARG A 21 13.67 -8.28 3.54
N ARG A 22 12.83 -7.94 4.52
CA ARG A 22 13.26 -7.80 5.92
C ARG A 22 12.45 -8.73 6.83
N GLY A 23 12.78 -10.02 6.78
CA GLY A 23 12.45 -10.98 7.83
C GLY A 23 11.23 -11.88 7.60
N ALA A 24 11.35 -12.85 6.70
CA ALA A 24 10.60 -14.11 6.80
C ALA A 24 11.53 -15.24 7.27
N LEU A 25 12.32 -14.98 8.31
CA LEU A 25 12.88 -16.00 9.19
C LEU A 25 12.01 -16.01 10.45
N GLY A 26 11.02 -16.92 10.46
CA GLY A 26 10.41 -17.53 11.64
C GLY A 26 9.73 -16.61 12.68
N THR A 27 8.40 -16.60 12.69
CA THR A 27 7.62 -16.41 13.93
C THR A 27 6.39 -17.33 13.95
N ALA A 28 6.66 -18.64 13.89
CA ALA A 28 5.99 -19.52 14.85
C ALA A 28 6.46 -19.14 16.26
N SER A 29 5.89 -18.08 16.82
CA SER A 29 6.11 -17.70 18.22
C SER A 29 4.83 -17.20 18.87
N ALA A 30 3.75 -17.97 18.65
CA ALA A 30 2.78 -18.20 19.71
C ALA A 30 3.37 -19.20 20.72
N LEU A 31 4.37 -18.75 21.49
CA LEU A 31 4.82 -19.44 22.71
C LEU A 31 5.54 -18.43 23.60
N GLY A 32 4.77 -17.46 24.08
CA GLY A 32 5.06 -16.91 25.38
C GLY A 32 4.88 -18.03 26.40
N LEU A 33 5.96 -18.43 27.06
CA LEU A 33 5.95 -18.94 28.43
C LEU A 33 7.40 -19.04 28.90
N LEU A 34 7.63 -18.48 30.10
CA LEU A 34 8.75 -18.76 30.99
C LEU A 34 9.99 -17.84 30.93
N GLY A 35 9.84 -16.69 31.61
CA GLY A 35 10.64 -16.46 32.81
C GLY A 35 11.86 -15.54 32.68
N GLY A 36 11.97 -14.59 33.63
CA GLY A 36 13.29 -14.09 34.04
C GLY A 36 13.43 -12.58 34.17
N ARG A 37 12.93 -12.04 35.30
CA ARG A 37 13.38 -10.81 35.98
C ARG A 37 14.74 -10.27 35.52
N ARG A 38 14.82 -8.96 35.22
CA ARG A 38 15.75 -8.01 35.86
C ARG A 38 15.42 -6.55 35.57
N ARG A 39 15.85 -5.73 36.52
CA ARG A 39 15.40 -4.38 36.90
C ARG A 39 16.02 -3.24 36.06
N ARG A 40 15.26 -2.14 35.97
CA ARG A 40 15.62 -0.70 36.13
C ARG A 40 16.67 -0.07 35.20
N SER A 41 16.23 0.97 34.47
CA SER A 41 16.82 2.33 34.44
C SER A 41 15.90 3.20 33.57
N SER A 42 15.12 4.12 34.17
CA SER A 42 15.37 5.57 34.17
C SER A 42 15.54 6.17 32.77
N GLY A 43 14.57 7.01 32.36
CA GLY A 43 14.61 7.78 31.11
C GLY A 43 13.24 8.36 30.76
N LEU A 44 12.92 9.49 31.39
CA LEU A 44 11.76 10.33 31.12
C LEU A 44 12.01 11.12 29.83
N GLY A 45 11.08 11.10 28.88
CA GLY A 45 11.09 12.00 27.71
C GLY A 45 10.59 11.35 26.43
N SER A 46 9.57 11.97 25.82
CA SER A 46 9.25 11.85 24.38
C SER A 46 8.54 10.57 23.90
N LYS A 47 7.41 10.17 24.51
CA LYS A 47 6.51 9.14 23.95
C LYS A 47 5.04 9.44 24.23
N LEU A 48 4.48 10.45 23.57
CA LEU A 48 3.03 10.73 23.62
C LEU A 48 2.34 10.68 22.24
N GLY A 49 3.07 10.64 21.12
CA GLY A 49 2.47 10.55 19.78
C GLY A 49 2.03 9.14 19.36
N LEU A 50 2.86 8.12 19.60
CA LEU A 50 2.61 6.75 19.10
C LEU A 50 1.63 5.93 19.94
N ALA A 51 1.48 6.25 21.24
CA ALA A 51 0.56 5.51 22.11
C ALA A 51 -0.92 5.71 21.72
N ALA A 52 -1.27 6.86 21.15
CA ALA A 52 -2.64 7.17 20.73
C ALA A 52 -3.10 6.34 19.52
N LEU A 53 -2.23 6.13 18.53
CA LEU A 53 -2.53 5.30 17.35
C LEU A 53 -2.63 3.82 17.72
N GLY A 54 -1.73 3.34 18.59
CA GLY A 54 -1.81 1.98 19.13
C GLY A 54 -3.09 1.70 19.91
N TYR A 55 -3.58 2.69 20.68
CA TYR A 55 -4.80 2.56 21.48
C TYR A 55 -6.08 2.47 20.63
N MET A 56 -6.17 3.24 19.54
CA MET A 56 -7.30 3.18 18.59
C MET A 56 -7.33 1.85 17.83
N ALA A 57 -6.18 1.35 17.37
CA ALA A 57 -6.08 0.06 16.69
C ALA A 57 -6.44 -1.12 17.61
N PHE A 58 -6.00 -1.09 18.87
CA PHE A 58 -6.31 -2.12 19.85
C PHE A 58 -7.82 -2.18 20.19
N GLN A 59 -8.48 -1.01 20.27
CA GLN A 59 -9.91 -0.94 20.58
C GLN A 59 -10.79 -1.42 19.41
N ALA A 60 -10.38 -1.19 18.16
CA ALA A 60 -11.06 -1.74 16.98
C ALA A 60 -10.94 -3.27 16.93
N TYR A 61 -9.77 -3.82 17.26
CA TYR A 61 -9.51 -5.25 17.25
C TYR A 61 -10.36 -6.01 18.30
N GLN A 62 -10.51 -5.45 19.50
CA GLN A 62 -11.27 -6.09 20.57
C GLN A 62 -12.79 -6.15 20.27
N LYS A 63 -13.32 -5.16 19.55
CA LYS A 63 -14.74 -5.15 19.11
C LYS A 63 -15.02 -6.19 18.02
N SER A 64 -14.01 -6.53 17.22
CA SER A 64 -14.11 -7.60 16.22
C SER A 64 -14.05 -9.01 16.82
N GLN A 65 -13.56 -9.16 18.05
CA GLN A 65 -13.41 -10.47 18.68
C GLN A 65 -14.63 -10.87 19.51
N SER A 66 -15.48 -9.91 19.93
CA SER A 66 -16.72 -10.20 20.66
C SER A 66 -17.92 -10.52 19.76
N SER A 67 -17.79 -10.40 18.43
CA SER A 67 -18.84 -10.79 17.47
C SER A 67 -18.68 -12.21 16.90
N GLN A 68 -17.76 -13.02 17.43
CA GLN A 68 -17.62 -14.42 17.00
C GLN A 68 -17.43 -15.38 18.18
N SER A 69 -18.44 -15.44 19.04
CA SER A 69 -18.62 -16.57 19.96
C SER A 69 -20.07 -16.64 20.40
N GLY A 70 -20.83 -17.58 19.84
CA GLY A 70 -22.23 -17.82 20.23
C GLY A 70 -22.97 -18.76 19.29
N SER A 71 -22.41 -19.95 19.01
CA SER A 71 -23.16 -21.08 18.46
C SER A 71 -23.46 -22.11 19.55
N ALA A 72 -24.61 -22.80 19.40
CA ALA A 72 -25.14 -23.94 20.17
C ALA A 72 -25.97 -23.56 21.43
N GLN A 73 -27.09 -24.19 21.80
CA GLN A 73 -27.95 -25.24 21.23
C GLN A 73 -29.19 -25.39 22.15
N SER A 74 -30.31 -25.82 21.58
CA SER A 74 -31.35 -26.73 22.10
C SER A 74 -31.76 -26.79 23.59
N ALA A 75 -33.08 -26.57 23.79
CA ALA A 75 -34.06 -27.47 24.42
C ALA A 75 -34.26 -27.56 25.97
N THR A 76 -35.51 -27.30 26.37
CA THR A 76 -36.37 -28.10 27.31
C THR A 76 -36.50 -27.71 28.81
N THR A 77 -37.77 -27.39 29.20
CA THR A 77 -38.48 -27.52 30.51
C THR A 77 -38.07 -26.60 31.68
N THR A 78 -38.92 -26.09 32.60
CA THR A 78 -40.32 -26.36 33.02
C THR A 78 -40.78 -25.23 33.96
N SER A 79 -42.07 -24.85 33.95
CA SER A 79 -42.92 -24.63 35.15
C SER A 79 -44.31 -24.18 34.67
N SER A 80 -45.26 -25.10 34.51
CA SER A 80 -46.22 -25.56 35.53
C SER A 80 -47.50 -24.71 35.56
N GLY A 81 -48.63 -25.34 35.21
CA GLY A 81 -49.94 -24.96 35.76
C GLY A 81 -51.02 -24.57 34.75
N SER A 82 -51.82 -25.58 34.38
CA SER A 82 -53.28 -25.54 34.24
C SER A 82 -53.97 -24.76 33.12
N SER A 83 -54.82 -25.55 32.44
CA SER A 83 -56.17 -25.24 31.91
C SER A 83 -56.32 -24.43 30.62
N GLY A 84 -56.97 -25.09 29.66
CA GLY A 84 -57.88 -24.43 28.73
C GLY A 84 -57.40 -24.47 27.30
N GLY A 85 -57.98 -25.37 26.49
CA GLY A 85 -57.84 -25.32 25.04
C GLY A 85 -58.24 -23.95 24.50
N SER A 86 -57.40 -23.40 23.63
CA SER A 86 -57.69 -22.14 22.96
C SER A 86 -57.56 -22.34 21.46
N LEU A 87 -58.68 -22.21 20.76
CA LEU A 87 -58.85 -22.23 19.29
C LEU A 87 -57.98 -21.17 18.56
N ILE A 88 -57.25 -20.34 19.29
CA ILE A 88 -56.41 -19.26 18.75
C ILE A 88 -55.11 -19.82 18.14
N ASP A 89 -54.57 -20.93 18.66
CA ASP A 89 -53.32 -21.52 18.13
C ASP A 89 -53.51 -22.09 16.73
N THR A 90 -54.65 -22.76 16.49
CA THR A 90 -54.95 -23.38 15.19
C THR A 90 -55.26 -22.35 14.09
N ILE A 91 -55.69 -21.15 14.45
CA ILE A 91 -55.93 -20.04 13.51
C ILE A 91 -54.61 -19.41 13.07
N ARG A 92 -53.62 -19.37 13.97
CA ARG A 92 -52.30 -18.78 13.68
C ARG A 92 -51.50 -19.64 12.70
N ASP A 93 -51.54 -20.95 12.85
CA ASP A 93 -50.84 -21.87 11.94
C ASP A 93 -51.44 -21.85 10.52
N LYS A 94 -52.77 -21.79 10.39
CA LYS A 94 -53.42 -21.70 9.06
C LYS A 94 -53.29 -20.34 8.38
N ALA A 95 -53.07 -19.27 9.12
CA ALA A 95 -52.82 -17.95 8.54
C ALA A 95 -51.43 -17.86 7.88
N ASN A 96 -50.47 -18.66 8.36
CA ASN A 96 -49.11 -18.68 7.83
C ASN A 96 -48.96 -19.56 6.56
N GLU A 97 -49.91 -20.47 6.32
CA GLU A 97 -49.91 -21.38 5.16
C GLU A 97 -50.58 -20.79 3.90
N LEU A 98 -51.42 -19.76 4.05
CA LEU A 98 -52.13 -19.10 2.93
C LEU A 98 -51.40 -17.85 2.38
N LEU A 99 -50.31 -17.42 3.01
CA LEU A 99 -49.50 -16.24 2.61
C LEU A 99 -48.14 -16.63 2.01
N GLY A 100 -48.06 -17.81 1.38
CA GLY A 100 -46.94 -18.19 0.54
C GLY A 100 -47.16 -17.78 -0.91
N ASP A 101 -46.81 -16.53 -1.26
CA ASP A 101 -46.25 -16.18 -2.59
C ASP A 101 -45.67 -14.76 -2.54
N GLY A 102 -44.35 -14.62 -2.69
CA GLY A 102 -43.71 -13.30 -2.71
C GLY A 102 -42.23 -13.31 -2.36
N ALA A 103 -41.41 -13.52 -3.38
CA ALA A 103 -39.99 -13.14 -3.52
C ALA A 103 -39.31 -12.52 -2.27
N GLY A 104 -38.54 -13.33 -1.56
CA GLY A 104 -37.57 -12.84 -0.57
C GLY A 104 -36.35 -12.22 -1.27
N PRO A 105 -35.85 -11.05 -0.82
CA PRO A 105 -34.64 -10.47 -1.38
C PRO A 105 -33.45 -11.36 -1.04
N THR A 106 -32.74 -11.80 -2.07
CA THR A 106 -31.42 -12.41 -1.95
C THR A 106 -30.52 -11.43 -1.20
N GLN A 107 -30.26 -11.68 0.08
CA GLN A 107 -29.17 -11.04 0.81
C GLN A 107 -27.86 -11.51 0.15
N ALA A 108 -27.43 -10.77 -0.86
CA ALA A 108 -26.06 -10.74 -1.29
C ALA A 108 -25.26 -10.28 -0.08
N SER A 109 -24.67 -11.27 0.60
CA SER A 109 -23.65 -11.06 1.62
C SER A 109 -22.43 -10.51 0.88
N GLY A 110 -22.45 -9.21 0.62
CA GLY A 110 -21.27 -8.45 0.25
C GLY A 110 -20.37 -8.43 1.46
N GLN A 111 -19.59 -9.50 1.62
CA GLN A 111 -18.35 -9.47 2.36
C GLN A 111 -17.53 -8.37 1.67
N ALA A 112 -17.59 -7.14 2.18
CA ALA A 112 -16.65 -6.11 1.78
C ALA A 112 -15.29 -6.62 2.24
N ALA A 113 -14.58 -7.30 1.33
CA ALA A 113 -13.20 -7.67 1.52
C ALA A 113 -12.48 -6.38 1.89
N ALA A 114 -11.78 -6.38 3.03
CA ALA A 114 -10.83 -5.32 3.30
C ALA A 114 -9.88 -5.24 2.08
N PRO A 115 -9.62 -4.04 1.53
CA PRO A 115 -8.75 -3.91 0.38
C PRO A 115 -7.41 -4.59 0.65
N SER A 116 -6.88 -5.29 -0.34
CA SER A 116 -5.61 -5.97 -0.24
C SER A 116 -4.51 -4.91 -0.08
N ALA A 117 -3.38 -5.24 0.58
CA ALA A 117 -2.26 -4.31 0.69
C ALA A 117 -1.77 -3.84 -0.70
N ASP A 118 -1.76 -4.75 -1.68
CA ASP A 118 -1.38 -4.45 -3.06
C ASP A 118 -2.38 -3.45 -3.73
N ASP A 119 -3.65 -3.41 -3.31
CA ASP A 119 -4.66 -2.47 -3.83
C ASP A 119 -4.51 -1.05 -3.22
N GLU A 120 -3.95 -0.94 -2.02
CA GLU A 120 -3.68 0.36 -1.38
C GLU A 120 -2.43 1.00 -2.00
N ASP A 121 -1.35 0.23 -2.19
CA ASP A 121 -0.09 0.72 -2.77
C ASP A 121 -0.31 1.27 -4.20
N MET A 122 -1.12 0.58 -5.01
CA MET A 122 -1.48 1.03 -6.37
C MET A 122 -2.27 2.34 -6.35
N ARG A 123 -3.25 2.48 -5.44
CA ARG A 123 -4.03 3.71 -5.29
C ARG A 123 -3.18 4.88 -4.83
N GLU A 124 -2.22 4.64 -3.93
CA GLU A 124 -1.30 5.66 -3.46
C GLU A 124 -0.36 6.12 -4.59
N GLY A 125 0.17 5.18 -5.39
CA GLY A 125 0.98 5.50 -6.56
C GLY A 125 0.22 6.30 -7.62
N GLU A 126 -1.01 5.91 -7.94
CA GLU A 126 -1.86 6.64 -8.88
C GLU A 126 -2.19 8.06 -8.37
N ALA A 127 -2.59 8.19 -7.11
CA ALA A 127 -2.89 9.49 -6.51
C ALA A 127 -1.66 10.41 -6.49
N ALA A 128 -0.48 9.87 -6.19
CA ALA A 128 0.77 10.61 -6.28
C ALA A 128 1.04 11.06 -7.72
N ALA A 129 0.77 10.22 -8.72
CA ALA A 129 1.01 10.55 -10.12
C ALA A 129 0.01 11.56 -10.72
N GLU A 130 -1.21 11.67 -10.16
CA GLU A 130 -2.23 12.61 -10.67
C GLU A 130 -1.81 14.08 -10.56
N ARG A 131 -0.97 14.42 -9.58
CA ARG A 131 -0.50 15.79 -9.32
C ARG A 131 0.37 16.35 -10.46
N PHE A 132 1.05 15.49 -11.19
CA PHE A 132 1.97 15.87 -12.27
C PHE A 132 1.21 16.15 -13.56
N SER A 133 1.70 17.02 -14.42
CA SER A 133 1.34 17.07 -15.84
C SER A 133 1.88 15.84 -16.59
N GLU A 134 1.47 15.63 -17.85
CA GLU A 134 2.01 14.51 -18.65
C GLU A 134 3.50 14.66 -18.92
N ASP A 135 3.97 15.89 -19.14
CA ASP A 135 5.38 16.18 -19.42
C ASP A 135 6.25 16.01 -18.17
N GLU A 136 5.74 16.43 -17.00
CA GLU A 136 6.40 16.18 -15.71
C GLU A 136 6.42 14.68 -15.39
N ALA A 137 5.32 13.96 -15.61
CA ALA A 137 5.30 12.51 -15.40
C ALA A 137 6.36 11.80 -16.26
N LEU A 138 6.49 12.21 -17.53
CA LEU A 138 7.54 11.71 -18.42
C LEU A 138 8.95 12.11 -17.94
N LEU A 139 9.12 13.32 -17.39
CA LEU A 139 10.38 13.76 -16.79
C LEU A 139 10.75 12.87 -15.58
N MET A 140 9.80 12.56 -14.70
CA MET A 140 10.03 11.69 -13.55
C MET A 140 10.36 10.25 -13.97
N ILE A 141 9.67 9.70 -14.97
CA ILE A 141 10.01 8.37 -15.51
C ILE A 141 11.45 8.38 -16.08
N ARG A 142 11.84 9.43 -16.81
CA ARG A 142 13.22 9.58 -17.31
C ARG A 142 14.23 9.71 -16.18
N ALA A 143 13.89 10.40 -15.09
CA ALA A 143 14.71 10.49 -13.90
C ALA A 143 14.95 9.09 -13.30
N MET A 144 13.88 8.29 -13.15
CA MET A 144 13.95 6.92 -12.65
C MET A 144 14.84 6.03 -13.54
N ILE A 145 14.66 6.08 -14.86
CA ILE A 145 15.47 5.28 -15.80
C ILE A 145 16.94 5.70 -15.75
N THR A 146 17.22 7.02 -15.72
CA THR A 146 18.60 7.55 -15.67
C THR A 146 19.30 7.17 -14.36
N ALA A 147 18.57 7.20 -13.25
CA ALA A 147 19.09 6.79 -11.95
C ALA A 147 19.40 5.29 -11.92
N ALA A 148 18.49 4.45 -12.43
CA ALA A 148 18.71 3.00 -12.56
C ALA A 148 19.89 2.66 -13.49
N TYR A 149 20.22 3.52 -14.46
CA TYR A 149 21.37 3.36 -15.35
C TYR A 149 22.66 3.99 -14.81
N SER A 150 22.69 4.49 -13.56
CA SER A 150 23.81 5.29 -13.05
C SER A 150 25.16 4.55 -12.97
N ASP A 151 25.16 3.22 -12.96
CA ASP A 151 26.35 2.36 -13.02
C ASP A 151 26.78 1.98 -14.45
N GLY A 152 26.05 2.47 -15.46
CA GLY A 152 26.29 2.26 -16.88
C GLY A 152 25.60 1.03 -17.48
N ALA A 153 24.78 0.29 -16.73
CA ALA A 153 24.01 -0.82 -17.28
C ALA A 153 22.70 -1.06 -16.54
N LEU A 154 21.58 -1.10 -17.27
CA LEU A 154 20.31 -1.56 -16.72
C LEU A 154 20.31 -3.09 -16.62
N SER A 155 20.15 -3.64 -15.41
CA SER A 155 20.06 -5.08 -15.21
C SER A 155 18.79 -5.67 -15.84
N GLN A 156 18.78 -7.00 -16.08
CA GLN A 156 17.58 -7.66 -16.61
C GLN A 156 16.39 -7.55 -15.65
N ASP A 157 16.64 -7.61 -14.34
CA ASP A 157 15.58 -7.51 -13.33
C ASP A 157 14.96 -6.10 -13.32
N GLU A 158 15.77 -5.05 -13.40
CA GLU A 158 15.26 -3.67 -13.49
C GLU A 158 14.49 -3.45 -14.77
N ARG A 159 15.04 -3.89 -15.91
CA ARG A 159 14.35 -3.81 -17.20
C ARG A 159 13.01 -4.54 -17.16
N ALA A 160 12.97 -5.73 -16.59
CA ALA A 160 11.74 -6.51 -16.47
C ALA A 160 10.69 -5.79 -15.61
N ARG A 161 11.10 -5.18 -14.48
CA ARG A 161 10.21 -4.39 -13.62
C ARG A 161 9.63 -3.18 -14.35
N ILE A 162 10.45 -2.43 -15.09
CA ILE A 162 9.98 -1.26 -15.85
C ILE A 162 8.98 -1.70 -16.93
N VAL A 163 9.29 -2.77 -17.67
CA VAL A 163 8.38 -3.30 -18.70
C VAL A 163 7.06 -3.78 -18.09
N GLN A 164 7.13 -4.46 -16.95
CA GLN A 164 5.93 -4.91 -16.23
C GLN A 164 5.07 -3.72 -15.78
N ALA A 165 5.66 -2.65 -15.24
CA ALA A 165 4.90 -1.46 -14.85
C ALA A 165 4.19 -0.80 -16.05
N ILE A 166 4.83 -0.80 -17.23
CA ILE A 166 4.21 -0.30 -18.47
C ILE A 166 3.01 -1.17 -18.88
N ASP A 167 3.10 -2.49 -18.71
CA ASP A 167 2.00 -3.43 -18.95
C ASP A 167 0.85 -3.22 -17.96
N ASP A 168 1.16 -3.11 -16.67
CA ASP A 168 0.18 -2.95 -15.59
C ASP A 168 -0.55 -1.59 -15.69
N ALA A 169 0.08 -0.58 -16.30
CA ALA A 169 -0.52 0.73 -16.54
C ALA A 169 -1.54 0.78 -17.68
N ASP A 170 -1.72 -0.33 -18.43
CA ASP A 170 -2.51 -0.38 -19.67
C ASP A 170 -2.06 0.69 -20.67
N ALA A 171 -0.74 0.73 -20.92
CA ALA A 171 -0.12 1.68 -21.84
C ALA A 171 -0.47 1.37 -23.30
N THR A 172 -0.74 2.43 -24.08
CA THR A 172 -0.98 2.31 -25.51
C THR A 172 0.28 1.87 -26.26
N PRO A 173 0.17 1.32 -27.48
CA PRO A 173 1.34 0.93 -28.27
C PRO A 173 2.35 2.08 -28.51
N GLU A 174 1.86 3.33 -28.64
CA GLU A 174 2.70 4.50 -28.82
C GLU A 174 3.48 4.88 -27.55
N GLU A 175 2.83 4.80 -26.39
CA GLU A 175 3.46 5.02 -25.09
C GLU A 175 4.51 3.95 -24.80
N ARG A 176 4.15 2.68 -25.02
CA ARG A 176 5.08 1.56 -24.91
C ARG A 176 6.30 1.78 -25.80
N ALA A 177 6.13 2.17 -27.05
CA ALA A 177 7.24 2.46 -27.96
C ALA A 177 8.10 3.66 -27.49
N THR A 178 7.47 4.66 -26.85
CA THR A 178 8.18 5.79 -26.24
C THR A 178 9.02 5.32 -25.06
N MET A 179 8.44 4.54 -24.15
CA MET A 179 9.15 4.00 -22.99
C MET A 179 10.27 3.04 -23.37
N GLU A 180 10.05 2.17 -24.35
CA GLU A 180 11.09 1.27 -24.89
C GLU A 180 12.29 2.06 -25.45
N ARG A 181 12.04 3.23 -26.05
CA ARG A 181 13.11 4.12 -26.53
C ARG A 181 13.87 4.77 -25.38
N GLU A 182 13.19 5.24 -24.35
CA GLU A 182 13.82 5.84 -23.17
C GLU A 182 14.65 4.79 -22.40
N ILE A 183 14.20 3.53 -22.34
CA ILE A 183 14.95 2.42 -21.73
C ILE A 183 16.17 2.02 -22.59
N ALA A 184 16.01 1.94 -23.91
CA ALA A 184 17.09 1.55 -24.82
C ALA A 184 18.19 2.62 -24.94
N ASN A 185 17.82 3.89 -24.75
CA ASN A 185 18.74 5.01 -24.80
C ASN A 185 18.38 6.04 -23.72
N PRO A 186 18.75 5.76 -22.45
CA PRO A 186 18.50 6.68 -21.33
C PRO A 186 19.07 8.06 -21.62
N LYS A 187 18.27 9.10 -21.36
CA LYS A 187 18.73 10.47 -21.58
C LYS A 187 19.84 10.84 -20.59
N PRO A 188 20.86 11.59 -21.03
CA PRO A 188 21.90 12.05 -20.11
C PRO A 188 21.32 13.02 -19.09
N LEU A 189 21.78 12.89 -17.84
CA LEU A 189 21.25 13.66 -16.70
C LEU A 189 21.24 15.18 -16.96
N ASP A 190 22.29 15.73 -17.58
CA ASP A 190 22.34 17.16 -17.93
C ASP A 190 21.17 17.64 -18.81
N THR A 191 20.68 16.78 -19.71
CA THR A 191 19.53 17.11 -20.58
C THR A 191 18.23 17.13 -19.78
N LEU A 192 18.13 16.31 -18.74
CA LEU A 192 16.94 16.27 -17.88
C LEU A 192 16.93 17.43 -16.89
N LEU A 193 18.08 17.77 -16.30
CA LEU A 193 18.16 18.89 -15.36
C LEU A 193 17.82 20.23 -16.01
N GLY A 194 18.04 20.39 -17.32
CA GLY A 194 17.59 21.57 -18.07
C GLY A 194 16.07 21.72 -18.18
N GLN A 195 15.29 20.71 -17.78
CA GLN A 195 13.82 20.74 -17.75
C GLN A 195 13.27 20.99 -16.33
N VAL A 196 14.12 21.00 -15.30
CA VAL A 196 13.75 21.29 -13.91
C VAL A 196 13.79 22.81 -13.72
N ASN A 197 12.62 23.43 -13.54
CA ASN A 197 12.48 24.90 -13.58
C ASN A 197 12.26 25.56 -12.22
N ASP A 198 11.99 24.77 -11.19
CA ASP A 198 11.58 25.22 -9.87
C ASP A 198 11.99 24.18 -8.80
N GLN A 199 11.91 24.60 -7.53
CA GLN A 199 12.33 23.79 -6.39
C GLN A 199 11.45 22.56 -6.19
N GLU A 200 10.13 22.68 -6.42
CA GLU A 200 9.18 21.57 -6.27
C GLU A 200 9.54 20.46 -7.25
N THR A 201 9.69 20.78 -8.54
CA THR A 201 10.13 19.82 -9.56
C THR A 201 11.50 19.22 -9.21
N ALA A 202 12.41 19.96 -8.59
CA ALA A 202 13.72 19.46 -8.19
C ALA A 202 13.62 18.39 -7.08
N GLU A 203 12.82 18.64 -6.05
CA GLU A 203 12.52 17.67 -5.00
C GLU A 203 11.86 16.41 -5.56
N GLU A 204 10.89 16.57 -6.46
CA GLU A 204 10.21 15.46 -7.12
C GLU A 204 11.15 14.63 -7.99
N PHE A 205 12.05 15.29 -8.73
CA PHE A 205 13.06 14.63 -9.56
C PHE A 205 14.02 13.80 -8.70
N TYR A 206 14.45 14.35 -7.56
CA TYR A 206 15.28 13.63 -6.60
C TYR A 206 14.52 12.44 -6.01
N LEU A 207 13.28 12.64 -5.58
CA LEU A 207 12.43 11.60 -5.03
C LEU A 207 12.21 10.46 -6.03
N ALA A 208 11.89 10.77 -7.29
CA ALA A 208 11.74 9.79 -8.36
C ALA A 208 13.05 9.02 -8.60
N SER A 209 14.19 9.72 -8.66
CA SER A 209 15.51 9.10 -8.83
C SER A 209 15.86 8.16 -7.68
N ARG A 210 15.65 8.59 -6.43
CA ARG A 210 15.81 7.78 -5.22
C ARG A 210 14.83 6.61 -5.19
N ALA A 211 13.63 6.84 -5.68
CA ALA A 211 12.61 5.84 -5.91
C ALA A 211 12.90 4.92 -7.11
N ALA A 212 14.04 5.01 -7.78
CA ALA A 212 14.51 3.98 -8.72
C ALA A 212 15.70 3.15 -8.22
N VAL A 213 16.58 3.73 -7.38
CA VAL A 213 17.82 3.09 -6.91
C VAL A 213 17.78 2.69 -5.45
N ASP A 214 18.40 1.58 -5.06
CA ASP A 214 18.32 1.09 -3.68
C ASP A 214 19.25 1.89 -2.74
N GLY A 215 20.30 2.51 -3.29
CA GLY A 215 21.29 3.31 -2.56
C GLY A 215 22.36 2.47 -1.88
N GLU A 216 22.42 1.17 -2.19
CA GLU A 216 23.33 0.23 -1.55
C GLU A 216 24.73 0.28 -2.17
N SER A 217 24.83 0.59 -3.47
CA SER A 217 26.12 0.66 -4.14
C SER A 217 26.80 2.02 -3.97
N ALA A 218 28.13 2.01 -3.93
CA ALA A 218 28.91 3.25 -3.87
C ALA A 218 28.73 4.14 -5.11
N GLN A 219 28.31 3.56 -6.25
CA GLN A 219 28.00 4.31 -7.46
C GLN A 219 26.66 5.04 -7.32
N GLU A 220 25.61 4.37 -6.85
CA GLU A 220 24.30 4.99 -6.60
C GLU A 220 24.39 6.11 -5.56
N GLN A 221 25.16 5.92 -4.48
CA GLN A 221 25.38 6.96 -3.48
C GLN A 221 26.08 8.19 -4.05
N ARG A 222 27.06 7.99 -4.94
CA ARG A 222 27.73 9.10 -5.64
C ARG A 222 26.78 9.80 -6.60
N TYR A 223 25.97 9.03 -7.34
CA TYR A 223 24.94 9.56 -8.22
C TYR A 223 23.95 10.44 -7.45
N LEU A 224 23.38 9.96 -6.34
CA LEU A 224 22.44 10.72 -5.53
C LEU A 224 23.09 11.96 -4.90
N SER A 225 24.35 11.86 -4.46
CA SER A 225 25.09 13.02 -3.96
C SER A 225 25.34 14.08 -5.03
N ASP A 226 25.71 13.68 -6.26
CA ASP A 226 25.87 14.61 -7.40
C ASP A 226 24.53 15.24 -7.77
N LEU A 227 23.49 14.42 -7.86
CA LEU A 227 22.14 14.84 -8.18
C LEU A 227 21.64 15.90 -7.20
N ARG A 228 21.76 15.65 -5.89
CA ARG A 228 21.40 16.61 -4.83
C ARG A 228 22.07 17.96 -5.02
N GLN A 229 23.39 17.96 -5.28
CA GLN A 229 24.16 19.20 -5.46
C GLN A 229 23.70 19.98 -6.69
N ARG A 230 23.42 19.28 -7.79
CA ARG A 230 23.03 19.89 -9.06
C ARG A 230 21.59 20.41 -9.05
N LEU A 231 20.73 19.77 -8.28
CA LEU A 231 19.36 20.24 -8.01
C LEU A 231 19.31 21.36 -6.97
N GLY A 232 20.42 21.67 -6.30
CA GLY A 232 20.47 22.72 -5.28
C GLY A 232 19.77 22.34 -3.97
N LEU A 233 19.54 21.05 -3.73
CA LEU A 233 18.84 20.56 -2.55
C LEU A 233 19.77 20.56 -1.33
N SER A 234 19.24 21.03 -0.20
CA SER A 234 19.86 20.91 1.11
C SER A 234 19.93 19.44 1.55
N GLU A 235 20.74 19.19 2.57
CA GLU A 235 20.85 17.85 3.15
C GLU A 235 19.58 17.44 3.90
N GLU A 236 18.82 18.41 4.41
CA GLU A 236 17.53 18.20 5.07
C GLU A 236 16.44 17.79 4.08
N GLU A 237 16.29 18.51 2.97
CA GLU A 237 15.33 18.17 1.89
C GLU A 237 15.63 16.79 1.30
N ALA A 238 16.90 16.47 1.06
CA ALA A 238 17.29 15.15 0.57
C ALA A 238 16.99 14.03 1.58
N ALA A 239 17.21 14.26 2.88
CA ALA A 239 16.92 13.29 3.93
C ALA A 239 15.40 13.05 4.09
N GLU A 240 14.58 14.08 3.90
CA GLU A 240 13.12 13.94 3.89
C GLU A 240 12.65 13.10 2.69
N ALA A 241 13.16 13.40 1.49
CA ALA A 241 12.86 12.60 0.30
C ALA A 241 13.33 11.15 0.44
N ASP A 242 14.50 10.92 1.04
CA ASP A 242 15.01 9.57 1.34
C ASP A 242 14.09 8.81 2.30
N ALA A 243 13.51 9.48 3.30
CA ALA A 243 12.57 8.86 4.25
C ALA A 243 11.25 8.47 3.59
N ILE A 244 10.77 9.26 2.61
CA ILE A 244 9.57 8.94 1.83
C ILE A 244 9.86 7.77 0.87
N ALA A 245 11.04 7.76 0.26
CA ALA A 245 11.46 6.76 -0.70
C ALA A 245 12.05 5.48 -0.09
N SER A 246 12.14 5.35 1.25
CA SER A 246 12.66 4.17 1.99
C SER A 246 11.57 3.27 2.55
#